data_AF-A0A2E5YNI4-F1
#
_entry.id   AF-A0A2E5YNI4-F1
#
_cell.length_a   1.000
_cell.length_b   1.000
_cell.length_c   1.000
_cell.angle_alpha   90.00
_cell.angle_beta   90.00
_cell.angle_gamma   90.00
#
_symmetry.space_group_name_H-M   'P 1'
#
loop_
_entity.id
_entity.type
_entity.pdbx_description
1 polymer ?
#
loop_
_entity_poly.entity_id
_entity_poly.type
_entity_poly.pdbx_seq_one_letter_code
_entity_poly.pdbx_strand_id
1 'polypeptide(L)'
;MPNVNARILLWGIEGCGKTTTLRTIHSKLQPDLRGELRQEPTRLDPSVHYETLPISLGQVGDVATHLELIAVPGADDQMMTRKQLLDEVDGLILVLDCSAERIGENRARINELRSSLEAYGRSLDSFPIVLQYNKRDIADPFAIEDLHRRIGLEQAAVFETIATTGHGVLATLTTIAKNVVRSLRGDSQEIEPAAAITPAVPQEITQPTVEIAEPVQDETAFLEVESAEDLVPAAHELLEAAILAEGEAEDLEVMANAAEPDLRSDGTPDWGAEEDEASKPEMNLAGDLRIVSVGQAALEADGGIRLPLVLGDESGQSRSVVLALRLEALEALEGDGRD
;
A
#
# COMPACT_ATOMS: atom_id res chain seq x y z
N MET A 1 31.54 12.15 -17.22
CA MET A 1 30.13 12.48 -16.93
C MET A 1 29.97 12.45 -15.43
N PRO A 2 29.27 13.42 -14.82
CA PRO A 2 28.91 13.34 -13.41
C PRO A 2 28.03 12.10 -13.20
N ASN A 3 28.35 11.32 -12.17
CA ASN A 3 27.58 10.16 -11.77
C ASN A 3 27.10 10.39 -10.34
N VAL A 4 25.83 10.15 -10.08
CA VAL A 4 25.25 10.16 -8.74
C VAL A 4 25.04 8.71 -8.33
N ASN A 5 25.71 8.31 -7.25
CA ASN A 5 25.48 7.04 -6.58
C ASN A 5 24.87 7.38 -5.23
N ALA A 6 23.70 6.82 -4.94
CA ALA A 6 23.02 7.09 -3.68
C ALA A 6 22.59 5.82 -2.96
N ARG A 7 22.73 5.79 -1.65
CA ARG A 7 22.38 4.65 -0.80
C ARG A 7 21.10 4.95 -0.03
N ILE A 8 20.09 4.11 -0.21
CA ILE A 8 18.77 4.25 0.42
C ILE A 8 18.55 3.07 1.36
N LEU A 9 18.35 3.36 2.65
CA LEU A 9 18.09 2.31 3.65
C LEU A 9 16.58 2.17 3.88
N LEU A 10 16.10 0.94 3.83
CA LEU A 10 14.80 0.56 4.37
C LEU A 10 14.99 0.25 5.85
N TRP A 11 14.40 1.08 6.71
CA TRP A 11 14.51 0.98 8.16
C TRP A 11 13.16 0.62 8.80
N GLY A 12 13.16 -0.23 9.82
CA GLY A 12 11.93 -0.64 10.51
C GLY A 12 12.13 -1.90 11.33
N ILE A 13 11.10 -2.28 12.09
CA ILE A 13 11.13 -3.46 12.98
C ILE A 13 11.22 -4.78 12.20
N GLU A 14 11.58 -5.86 12.88
CA GLU A 14 11.54 -7.19 12.26
C GLU A 14 10.13 -7.52 11.73
N GLY A 15 10.05 -8.17 10.57
CA GLY A 15 8.76 -8.57 9.99
C GLY A 15 7.86 -7.44 9.46
N CYS A 16 8.28 -6.17 9.49
CA CYS A 16 7.46 -5.07 8.95
C CYS A 16 7.35 -5.04 7.41
N GLY A 17 8.15 -5.84 6.69
CA GLY A 17 8.07 -5.99 5.23
C GLY A 17 9.17 -5.29 4.41
N LYS A 18 10.33 -4.96 5.00
CA LYS A 18 11.49 -4.40 4.28
C LYS A 18 11.96 -5.28 3.11
N THR A 19 12.26 -6.54 3.41
CA THR A 19 12.65 -7.57 2.44
C THR A 19 11.58 -7.79 1.38
N THR A 20 10.31 -7.88 1.77
CA THR A 20 9.19 -7.98 0.84
C THR A 20 9.14 -6.78 -0.09
N THR A 21 9.35 -5.56 0.43
CA THR A 21 9.40 -4.33 -0.37
C THR A 21 10.51 -4.39 -1.41
N LEU A 22 11.74 -4.78 -1.04
CA LEU A 22 12.84 -4.95 -2.01
C LEU A 22 12.53 -5.98 -3.09
N ARG A 23 12.01 -7.15 -2.70
CA ARG A 23 11.65 -8.21 -3.64
C ARG A 23 10.54 -7.79 -4.59
N THR A 24 9.56 -7.04 -4.09
CA THR A 24 8.48 -6.49 -4.89
C THR A 24 8.98 -5.44 -5.86
N ILE A 25 9.84 -4.51 -5.43
CA ILE A 25 10.52 -3.56 -6.31
C ILE A 25 11.28 -4.32 -7.40
N HIS A 26 12.12 -5.29 -7.01
CA HIS A 26 12.86 -6.13 -7.93
C HIS A 26 11.91 -6.79 -8.94
N SER A 27 10.80 -7.40 -8.52
CA SER A 27 9.88 -8.09 -9.43
C SER A 27 9.15 -7.16 -10.42
N LYS A 28 8.87 -5.92 -10.01
CA LYS A 28 8.08 -4.97 -10.81
C LYS A 28 8.93 -4.09 -11.73
N LEU A 29 10.22 -3.92 -11.44
CA LEU A 29 11.13 -3.16 -12.28
C LEU A 29 11.58 -3.96 -13.50
N GLN A 30 11.75 -3.26 -14.62
CA GLN A 30 12.31 -3.85 -15.84
C GLN A 30 13.71 -4.41 -15.56
N PRO A 31 14.07 -5.57 -16.13
CA PRO A 31 15.38 -6.20 -15.92
C PRO A 31 16.57 -5.27 -16.20
N ASP A 32 16.45 -4.37 -17.18
CA ASP A 32 17.54 -3.46 -17.56
C ASP A 32 17.79 -2.34 -16.53
N LEU A 33 16.82 -2.07 -15.67
CA LEU A 33 16.87 -1.01 -14.66
C LEU A 33 17.32 -1.52 -13.28
N ARG A 34 17.49 -2.83 -13.13
CA ARG A 34 17.85 -3.45 -11.84
C ARG A 34 19.01 -4.41 -12.02
N GLY A 35 19.93 -4.41 -11.07
CA GLY A 35 20.86 -5.53 -10.95
C GLY A 35 20.24 -6.68 -10.16
N GLU A 36 21.09 -7.64 -9.81
CA GLU A 36 20.67 -8.79 -9.00
C GLU A 36 20.35 -8.37 -7.56
N LEU A 37 19.30 -8.95 -6.99
CA LEU A 37 19.05 -8.88 -5.55
C LEU A 37 20.12 -9.75 -4.84
N ARG A 38 20.98 -9.11 -4.04
CA ARG A 38 22.10 -9.77 -3.37
C ARG A 38 21.85 -9.88 -1.87
N GLN A 39 22.38 -10.94 -1.27
CA GLN A 39 22.52 -11.07 0.17
C GLN A 39 23.98 -10.85 0.54
N GLU A 40 24.26 -9.82 1.31
CA GLU A 40 25.61 -9.42 1.69
C GLU A 40 25.84 -9.68 3.17
N PRO A 41 26.97 -10.30 3.56
CA PRO A 41 27.33 -10.48 4.96
C PRO A 41 27.69 -9.13 5.59
N THR A 42 27.36 -8.96 6.88
CA THR A 42 27.71 -7.72 7.58
C THR A 42 29.20 -7.70 7.92
N ARG A 43 29.79 -6.50 8.01
CA ARG A 43 31.22 -6.36 8.32
C ARG A 43 31.54 -6.73 9.78
N LEU A 44 30.59 -6.53 10.69
CA LEU A 44 30.76 -6.81 12.12
C LEU A 44 30.53 -8.28 12.46
N ASP A 45 29.49 -8.88 11.88
CA ASP A 45 29.16 -10.30 12.04
C ASP A 45 28.83 -10.92 10.67
N PRO A 46 29.77 -11.64 10.04
CA PRO A 46 29.55 -12.28 8.75
C PRO A 46 28.46 -13.36 8.74
N SER A 47 27.95 -13.80 9.90
CA SER A 47 26.78 -14.70 9.97
C SER A 47 25.46 -13.98 9.73
N VAL A 48 25.42 -12.67 10.01
CA VAL A 48 24.28 -11.81 9.72
C VAL A 48 24.40 -11.29 8.30
N HIS A 49 23.30 -11.35 7.56
CA HIS A 49 23.22 -10.90 6.18
C HIS A 49 22.16 -9.80 6.04
N TYR A 50 22.38 -8.87 5.12
CA TYR A 50 21.39 -7.89 4.68
C TYR A 50 21.15 -8.02 3.18
N GLU A 51 19.99 -7.58 2.71
CA GLU A 51 19.66 -7.63 1.28
C GLU A 51 19.96 -6.29 0.62
N THR A 52 20.58 -6.33 -0.58
CA THR A 52 20.85 -5.16 -1.41
C THR A 52 20.24 -5.31 -2.79
N LEU A 53 19.71 -4.21 -3.31
CA LEU A 53 19.18 -4.12 -4.67
C LEU A 53 19.76 -2.88 -5.37
N PRO A 54 20.71 -3.06 -6.29
CA PRO A 54 21.16 -1.98 -7.15
C PRO A 54 20.11 -1.67 -8.23
N ILE A 55 19.83 -0.39 -8.43
CA ILE A 55 18.89 0.13 -9.42
C ILE A 55 19.61 1.18 -10.27
N SER A 56 19.49 1.05 -11.58
CA SER A 56 20.00 2.00 -12.55
C SER A 56 18.84 2.81 -13.09
N LEU A 57 18.80 4.11 -12.76
CA LEU A 57 17.75 5.01 -13.25
C LEU A 57 18.05 5.60 -14.62
N GLY A 58 19.17 5.21 -15.23
CA GLY A 58 19.64 5.80 -16.48
C GLY A 58 20.18 7.21 -16.26
N GLN A 59 19.87 8.10 -17.20
CA GLN A 59 20.19 9.52 -17.11
C GLN A 59 19.00 10.28 -16.55
N VAL A 60 19.22 10.97 -15.43
CA VAL A 60 18.27 11.99 -14.95
C VAL A 60 18.86 13.32 -15.36
N GLY A 61 18.33 13.96 -16.40
CA GLY A 61 18.99 15.10 -17.06
C GLY A 61 20.35 14.65 -17.61
N ASP A 62 21.43 15.37 -17.29
CA ASP A 62 22.79 15.03 -17.75
C ASP A 62 23.61 14.13 -16.80
N VAL A 63 22.98 13.55 -15.78
CA VAL A 63 23.67 12.81 -14.70
C VAL A 63 23.22 11.36 -14.67
N ALA A 64 24.17 10.44 -14.84
CA ALA A 64 23.89 9.01 -14.68
C ALA A 64 23.65 8.70 -13.20
N THR A 65 22.48 8.13 -12.88
CA THR A 65 22.04 7.93 -11.50
C THR A 65 21.90 6.44 -11.17
N HIS A 66 22.59 6.02 -10.12
CA HIS A 66 22.53 4.67 -9.58
C HIS A 66 22.09 4.73 -8.12
N LEU A 67 21.10 3.91 -7.77
CA LEU A 67 20.62 3.77 -6.40
C LEU A 67 21.00 2.40 -5.87
N GLU A 68 21.39 2.33 -4.61
CA GLU A 68 21.55 1.07 -3.88
C GLU A 68 20.55 1.04 -2.74
N LEU A 69 19.54 0.17 -2.86
CA LEU A 69 18.54 -0.01 -1.81
C LEU A 69 19.00 -1.13 -0.88
N ILE A 70 18.91 -0.90 0.42
CA ILE A 70 19.43 -1.81 1.44
C ILE A 70 18.35 -2.08 2.48
N ALA A 71 17.98 -3.35 2.67
CA ALA A 71 17.07 -3.74 3.75
C ALA A 71 17.86 -4.00 5.03
N VAL A 72 17.69 -3.10 6.00
CA VAL A 72 18.42 -3.17 7.27
C VAL A 72 17.96 -4.37 8.09
N PRO A 73 18.86 -5.11 8.78
CA PRO A 73 18.46 -6.23 9.62
C PRO A 73 17.54 -5.83 10.78
N GLY A 74 16.51 -6.65 11.03
CA GLY A 74 15.40 -6.34 11.94
C GLY A 74 15.65 -6.66 13.41
N ALA A 75 16.48 -7.67 13.72
CA ALA A 75 16.59 -8.24 15.07
C ALA A 75 17.23 -7.26 16.06
N ASP A 76 16.82 -7.32 17.34
CA ASP A 76 17.24 -6.33 18.34
C ASP A 76 18.75 -6.37 18.66
N ASP A 77 19.38 -7.53 18.57
CA ASP A 77 20.82 -7.75 18.81
C ASP A 77 21.72 -7.21 17.69
N GLN A 78 21.15 -6.76 16.57
CA GLN A 78 21.88 -6.27 15.39
C GLN A 78 22.03 -4.74 15.36
N MET A 79 21.86 -4.05 16.49
CA MET A 79 21.95 -2.58 16.59
C MET A 79 23.26 -2.01 16.02
N MET A 80 24.40 -2.64 16.32
CA MET A 80 25.71 -2.17 15.83
C MET A 80 25.81 -2.28 14.30
N THR A 81 25.27 -3.36 13.73
CA THR A 81 25.18 -3.54 12.27
C THR A 81 24.32 -2.45 11.64
N ARG A 82 23.16 -2.14 12.23
CA ARG A 82 22.30 -1.05 11.73
C ARG A 82 23.00 0.29 11.77
N LYS A 83 23.70 0.57 12.88
CA LYS A 83 24.48 1.79 13.06
C LYS A 83 25.57 1.91 11.99
N GLN A 84 26.28 0.82 11.69
CA GLN A 84 27.24 0.78 10.59
C GLN A 84 26.62 1.07 9.22
N LEU A 85 25.42 0.53 8.95
CA LEU A 85 24.75 0.74 7.66
C LEU A 85 24.30 2.18 7.45
N LEU A 86 24.08 2.96 8.52
CA LEU A 86 23.79 4.39 8.43
C LEU A 86 24.98 5.21 7.93
N ASP A 87 26.20 4.65 7.92
CA ASP A 87 27.35 5.30 7.32
C ASP A 87 27.17 5.39 5.80
N GLU A 88 27.39 6.59 5.24
CA GLU A 88 27.16 6.89 3.81
C GLU A 88 25.71 6.70 3.32
N VAL A 89 24.70 6.80 4.20
CA VAL A 89 23.30 6.85 3.76
C VAL A 89 22.96 8.23 3.17
N ASP A 90 22.21 8.23 2.06
CA ASP A 90 21.71 9.44 1.40
C ASP A 90 20.18 9.61 1.53
N GLY A 91 19.45 8.52 1.82
CA GLY A 91 18.00 8.57 2.03
C GLY A 91 17.44 7.41 2.84
N LEU A 92 16.25 7.59 3.40
CA LEU A 92 15.61 6.65 4.32
C LEU A 92 14.17 6.35 3.91
N ILE A 93 13.81 5.07 3.84
CA ILE A 93 12.41 4.62 3.80
C ILE A 93 12.10 3.99 5.15
N LEU A 94 11.21 4.60 5.93
CA LEU A 94 10.74 4.04 7.19
C LEU A 94 9.56 3.12 6.92
N VAL A 95 9.79 1.81 6.96
CA VAL A 95 8.77 0.78 6.74
C VAL A 95 8.11 0.44 8.07
N LEU A 96 6.86 0.87 8.23
CA LEU A 96 6.08 0.78 9.46
C LEU A 96 5.04 -0.32 9.33
N ASP A 97 5.00 -1.22 10.31
CA ASP A 97 3.96 -2.24 10.40
C ASP A 97 2.67 -1.64 10.94
N CYS A 98 1.57 -1.70 10.19
CA CYS A 98 0.30 -1.09 10.56
C CYS A 98 -0.55 -1.88 11.57
N SER A 99 -0.12 -3.08 11.99
CA SER A 99 -0.81 -3.83 13.03
C SER A 99 -0.77 -3.09 14.38
N ALA A 100 -1.90 -3.04 15.08
CA ALA A 100 -2.06 -2.28 16.33
C ALA A 100 -1.02 -2.66 17.40
N GLU A 101 -0.70 -3.94 17.53
CA GLU A 101 0.28 -4.46 18.48
C GLU A 101 1.73 -4.06 18.15
N ARG A 102 2.02 -3.67 16.90
CA ARG A 102 3.37 -3.36 16.42
C ARG A 102 3.71 -1.86 16.49
N ILE A 103 2.73 -1.00 16.76
CA ILE A 103 2.90 0.46 16.81
C ILE A 103 3.94 0.89 17.85
N GLY A 104 3.94 0.26 19.03
CA GLY A 104 4.92 0.54 20.08
C GLY A 104 6.36 0.24 19.64
N GLU A 105 6.55 -0.89 18.96
CA GLU A 105 7.85 -1.32 18.43
C GLU A 105 8.33 -0.40 17.30
N ASN A 106 7.43 0.00 16.38
CA ASN A 106 7.75 0.98 15.33
C ASN A 106 8.31 2.26 15.93
N ARG A 107 7.64 2.81 16.94
CA ARG A 107 8.09 4.03 17.64
C ARG A 107 9.45 3.85 18.29
N ALA A 108 9.67 2.72 18.98
CA ALA A 108 10.96 2.42 19.59
C ALA A 108 12.08 2.36 18.54
N ARG A 109 11.83 1.74 17.38
CA ARG A 109 12.81 1.60 16.30
C ARG A 109 13.11 2.91 15.56
N ILE A 110 12.16 3.84 15.50
CA ILE A 110 12.42 5.22 15.00
C ILE A 110 13.26 6.01 16.01
N ASN A 111 13.00 5.88 17.31
CA ASN A 111 13.82 6.54 18.32
C ASN A 111 15.25 6.00 18.32
N GLU A 112 15.43 4.69 18.12
CA GLU A 112 16.76 4.09 17.93
C GLU A 112 17.50 4.68 16.72
N LEU A 113 16.79 4.90 15.60
CA LEU A 113 17.35 5.55 14.41
C LEU A 113 17.84 6.96 14.74
N ARG A 114 17.02 7.77 15.43
CA ARG A 114 17.41 9.12 15.87
C ARG A 114 18.68 9.10 16.69
N SER A 115 18.71 8.30 17.76
CA SER A 115 19.89 8.20 18.62
C SER A 115 21.12 7.67 17.87
N SER A 116 20.92 6.80 16.88
CA SER A 116 22.00 6.28 16.05
C SER A 116 22.59 7.35 15.13
N LEU A 117 21.75 8.20 14.53
CA LEU A 117 22.17 9.34 13.70
C LEU A 117 22.83 10.45 14.53
N GLU A 118 22.28 10.76 15.70
CA GLU A 118 22.85 11.73 16.64
C GLU A 118 24.27 11.32 17.07
N ALA A 119 24.52 10.02 17.23
CA ALA A 119 25.86 9.50 17.53
C ALA A 119 26.87 9.71 16.37
N TYR A 120 26.39 9.99 15.16
CA TYR A 120 27.19 10.43 14.01
C TYR A 120 27.16 11.95 13.80
N GLY A 121 26.54 12.71 14.72
CA GLY A 121 26.38 14.16 14.61
C GLY A 121 25.41 14.60 13.50
N ARG A 122 24.51 13.71 13.06
CA ARG A 122 23.51 13.99 12.02
C ARG A 122 22.11 14.00 12.62
N SER A 123 21.23 14.89 12.15
CA SER A 123 19.81 14.87 12.52
C SER A 123 19.04 13.93 11.60
N LEU A 124 17.90 13.41 12.05
CA LEU A 124 16.99 12.70 11.17
C LEU A 124 16.44 13.64 10.08
N ASP A 125 16.21 14.91 10.41
CA ASP A 125 15.64 15.92 9.49
C ASP A 125 16.59 16.33 8.36
N SER A 126 17.87 15.96 8.43
CA SER A 126 18.84 16.26 7.36
C SER A 126 18.78 15.27 6.19
N PHE A 127 17.90 14.26 6.24
CA PHE A 127 17.77 13.24 5.21
C PHE A 127 16.43 13.34 4.48
N PRO A 128 16.42 13.08 3.17
CA PRO A 128 15.23 12.63 2.46
C PRO A 128 14.61 11.41 3.16
N ILE A 129 13.38 11.55 3.64
CA ILE A 129 12.64 10.48 4.32
C ILE A 129 11.29 10.25 3.63
N VAL A 130 10.95 8.98 3.44
CA VAL A 130 9.62 8.55 3.07
C VAL A 130 9.07 7.57 4.11
N LEU A 131 7.84 7.78 4.53
CA LEU A 131 7.10 6.92 5.44
C LEU A 131 6.28 5.91 4.63
N GLN A 132 6.54 4.63 4.85
CA GLN A 132 5.81 3.54 4.23
C GLN A 132 4.98 2.84 5.29
N TYR A 133 3.68 3.15 5.35
CA TYR A 133 2.72 2.45 6.20
C TYR A 133 2.33 1.13 5.52
N ASN A 134 3.00 0.06 5.92
CA ASN A 134 2.85 -1.25 5.31
C ASN A 134 1.86 -2.16 6.04
N LYS A 135 1.33 -3.16 5.34
CA LYS A 135 0.29 -4.09 5.79
C LYS A 135 -1.06 -3.40 6.03
N ARG A 136 -1.44 -2.51 5.11
CA ARG A 136 -2.70 -1.76 5.17
C ARG A 136 -3.94 -2.65 5.09
N ASP A 137 -3.79 -3.87 4.59
CA ASP A 137 -4.79 -4.93 4.59
C ASP A 137 -5.23 -5.39 6.00
N ILE A 138 -4.39 -5.18 7.04
CA ILE A 138 -4.67 -5.58 8.44
C ILE A 138 -4.59 -4.40 9.42
N ALA A 139 -4.69 -3.17 8.89
CA ALA A 139 -4.46 -1.97 9.67
C ALA A 139 -5.62 -1.62 10.61
N ASP A 140 -5.26 -1.07 11.78
CA ASP A 140 -6.17 -0.31 12.63
C ASP A 140 -5.98 1.20 12.35
N PRO A 141 -6.98 1.91 11.81
CA PRO A 141 -6.88 3.34 11.50
C PRO A 141 -6.51 4.21 12.71
N PHE A 142 -7.03 3.90 13.91
CA PHE A 142 -6.78 4.71 15.11
C PHE A 142 -5.34 4.57 15.61
N ALA A 143 -4.79 3.37 15.51
CA ALA A 143 -3.44 3.08 15.95
C ALA A 143 -2.39 3.78 15.06
N ILE A 144 -2.67 3.89 13.76
CA ILE A 144 -1.81 4.60 12.80
C ILE A 144 -1.81 6.11 13.04
N GLU A 145 -2.98 6.71 13.30
CA GLU A 145 -3.09 8.14 13.59
C GLU A 145 -2.29 8.52 14.86
N ASP A 146 -2.35 7.69 15.90
CA ASP A 146 -1.52 7.87 17.11
C ASP A 146 -0.03 7.80 16.80
N LEU A 147 0.39 6.83 15.97
CA LEU A 147 1.78 6.73 15.54
C LEU A 147 2.20 7.98 14.76
N HIS A 148 1.43 8.38 13.74
CA HIS A 148 1.76 9.51 12.86
C HIS A 148 1.94 10.83 13.63
N ARG A 149 1.06 11.11 14.61
CA ARG A 149 1.19 12.29 15.47
C ARG A 149 2.44 12.28 16.36
N ARG A 150 2.95 11.10 16.70
CA ARG A 150 4.07 10.93 17.64
C ARG A 150 5.42 10.71 16.96
N ILE A 151 5.44 10.33 15.69
CA ILE A 151 6.71 10.14 14.96
C ILE A 151 7.39 11.46 14.65
N GLY A 152 6.71 12.61 14.65
CA GLY A 152 7.34 13.93 14.44
C GLY A 152 8.15 14.02 13.13
N LEU A 153 7.58 13.53 12.03
CA LEU A 153 8.16 13.53 10.68
C LEU A 153 7.13 14.10 9.69
N GLU A 154 6.60 15.28 10.01
CA GLU A 154 5.46 15.90 9.30
C GLU A 154 5.78 16.25 7.84
N GLN A 155 7.06 16.48 7.51
CA GLN A 155 7.51 16.81 6.16
C GLN A 155 7.81 15.58 5.29
N ALA A 156 7.81 14.37 5.88
CA ALA A 156 8.11 13.16 5.13
C ALA A 156 6.90 12.75 4.30
N ALA A 157 7.13 12.42 3.02
CA ALA A 157 6.07 11.88 2.17
C ALA A 157 5.54 10.55 2.72
N VAL A 158 4.23 10.34 2.65
CA VAL A 158 3.55 9.19 3.25
C VAL A 158 2.92 8.33 2.16
N PHE A 159 3.17 7.02 2.21
CA PHE A 159 2.53 6.05 1.33
C PHE A 159 1.94 4.89 2.13
N GLU A 160 0.69 4.58 1.81
CA GLU A 160 0.02 3.36 2.22
C GLU A 160 0.45 2.21 1.30
N THR A 161 0.93 1.10 1.87
CA THR A 161 1.41 -0.03 1.07
C THR A 161 0.92 -1.37 1.56
N ILE A 162 0.83 -2.30 0.61
CA ILE A 162 0.74 -3.73 0.87
C ILE A 162 1.89 -4.37 0.10
N ALA A 163 3.01 -4.60 0.78
CA ALA A 163 4.25 -5.03 0.11
C ALA A 163 4.10 -6.34 -0.68
N THR A 164 3.20 -7.23 -0.26
CA THR A 164 2.94 -8.52 -0.91
C THR A 164 2.25 -8.39 -2.27
N THR A 165 1.36 -7.40 -2.46
CA THR A 165 0.72 -7.09 -3.75
C THR A 165 1.51 -6.02 -4.53
N GLY A 166 2.36 -5.28 -3.82
CA GLY A 166 3.10 -4.14 -4.30
C GLY A 166 2.25 -2.90 -4.54
N HIS A 167 1.10 -2.80 -3.89
CA HIS A 167 0.35 -1.55 -3.78
C HIS A 167 1.22 -0.49 -3.09
N GLY A 168 1.30 0.71 -3.67
CA GLY A 168 2.06 1.87 -3.16
C GLY A 168 3.60 1.76 -3.21
N VAL A 169 4.17 0.56 -3.34
CA VAL A 169 5.63 0.31 -3.26
C VAL A 169 6.44 1.10 -4.31
N LEU A 170 5.99 1.14 -5.57
CA LEU A 170 6.71 1.89 -6.61
C LEU A 170 6.57 3.41 -6.43
N ALA A 171 5.46 3.89 -5.85
CA ALA A 171 5.30 5.31 -5.55
C ALA A 171 6.25 5.74 -4.42
N THR A 172 6.42 4.90 -3.39
CA THR A 172 7.42 5.07 -2.33
C THR A 172 8.83 5.17 -2.91
N LEU A 173 9.22 4.22 -3.78
CA LEU A 173 10.53 4.20 -4.44
C LEU A 173 10.78 5.46 -5.29
N THR A 174 9.81 5.80 -6.14
CA THR A 174 9.89 6.96 -7.03
C THR A 174 10.11 8.24 -6.25
N THR A 175 9.38 8.41 -5.14
CA THR A 175 9.44 9.61 -4.32
C THR A 175 10.76 9.74 -3.57
N ILE A 176 11.25 8.65 -2.95
CA ILE A 176 12.55 8.72 -2.27
C ILE A 176 13.70 8.93 -3.27
N ALA A 177 13.65 8.29 -4.45
CA ALA A 177 14.64 8.47 -5.51
C ALA A 177 14.74 9.94 -5.93
N LYS A 178 13.60 10.58 -6.19
CA LYS A 178 13.51 12.02 -6.48
C LYS A 178 14.15 12.86 -5.38
N ASN A 179 13.71 12.67 -4.14
CA ASN A 179 14.16 13.50 -3.01
C ASN A 179 15.67 13.36 -2.77
N VAL A 180 16.22 12.16 -2.92
CA VAL A 180 17.66 11.89 -2.79
C VAL A 180 18.45 12.53 -3.93
N VAL A 181 18.00 12.38 -5.18
CA VAL A 181 18.68 13.00 -6.33
C VAL A 181 18.65 14.53 -6.22
N ARG A 182 17.52 15.13 -5.83
CA ARG A 182 17.39 16.58 -5.60
C ARG A 182 18.34 17.03 -4.49
N SER A 183 18.36 16.32 -3.35
CA SER A 183 19.25 16.63 -2.23
C SER A 183 20.73 16.57 -2.62
N LEU A 184 21.15 15.60 -3.44
CA LEU A 184 22.54 15.45 -3.88
C LEU A 184 22.97 16.46 -4.94
N ARG A 185 22.03 17.04 -5.69
CA ARG A 185 22.29 18.12 -6.67
C ARG A 185 22.52 19.48 -6.03
N GLY A 186 22.18 19.63 -4.75
CA GLY A 186 22.26 20.91 -4.05
C GLY A 186 21.04 21.81 -4.25
N ASP A 187 19.97 21.29 -4.87
CA ASP A 187 18.67 21.94 -4.99
C ASP A 187 17.94 21.84 -3.65
N SER A 188 18.47 22.53 -2.63
CA SER A 188 17.86 22.61 -1.31
C SER A 188 16.83 23.74 -1.31
N GLN A 189 15.56 23.40 -1.60
CA GLN A 189 14.41 24.22 -1.19
C GLN A 189 13.23 23.34 -0.74
N GLU A 190 12.40 23.96 0.09
CA GLU A 190 11.36 23.44 0.95
C GLU A 190 10.43 22.42 0.27
N ILE A 191 10.14 21.33 0.98
CA ILE A 191 9.16 20.32 0.58
C ILE A 191 7.78 21.00 0.65
N GLU A 192 7.25 21.41 -0.49
CA GLU A 192 5.84 21.77 -0.65
C GLU A 192 4.98 20.53 -0.28
N PRO A 193 4.02 20.66 0.65
CA PRO A 193 3.23 19.53 1.12
C PRO A 193 2.33 19.02 -0.01
N ALA A 194 2.51 17.75 -0.40
CA ALA A 194 1.50 17.02 -1.15
C ALA A 194 0.20 17.02 -0.34
N ALA A 195 -0.84 17.65 -0.88
CA ALA A 195 -2.09 17.95 -0.21
C ALA A 195 -2.66 16.76 0.57
N ALA A 196 -2.89 17.00 1.87
CA ALA A 196 -3.62 16.10 2.75
C ALA A 196 -5.04 15.87 2.19
N ILE A 197 -5.35 14.63 1.82
CA ILE A 197 -6.73 14.21 1.58
C ILE A 197 -7.43 14.20 2.95
N THR A 198 -8.16 15.28 3.22
CA THR A 198 -9.01 15.41 4.40
C THR A 198 -10.35 14.72 4.10
N PRO A 199 -10.94 13.91 5.00
CA PRO A 199 -12.22 13.27 4.74
C PRO A 199 -13.35 14.31 4.74
N ALA A 200 -14.03 14.45 3.60
CA ALA A 200 -15.14 15.37 3.42
C ALA A 200 -16.42 14.84 4.11
N VAL A 201 -17.06 15.73 4.88
CA VAL A 201 -18.40 15.55 5.48
C VAL A 201 -19.47 15.72 4.39
N PRO A 202 -20.53 14.87 4.32
CA PRO A 202 -21.55 14.95 3.27
C PRO A 202 -22.48 16.16 3.39
N GLN A 203 -22.73 16.87 2.27
CA GLN A 203 -23.77 17.90 2.15
C GLN A 203 -24.92 17.38 1.27
N GLU A 204 -26.14 17.47 1.81
CA GLU A 204 -27.43 17.30 1.15
C GLU A 204 -27.59 18.29 -0.01
N ILE A 205 -28.01 17.83 -1.21
CA ILE A 205 -28.74 18.69 -2.14
C ILE A 205 -29.84 17.90 -2.87
N THR A 206 -31.00 18.55 -2.84
CA THR A 206 -32.33 18.33 -3.41
C THR A 206 -32.40 17.94 -4.89
N GLN A 207 -33.37 17.07 -5.22
CA GLN A 207 -33.81 16.71 -6.57
C GLN A 207 -34.49 17.88 -7.31
N PRO A 208 -34.52 17.84 -8.66
CA PRO A 208 -35.83 17.82 -9.30
C PRO A 208 -35.99 16.84 -10.47
N THR A 209 -37.23 16.37 -10.55
CA THR A 209 -38.01 15.68 -11.59
C THR A 209 -37.67 16.00 -13.06
N VAL A 210 -37.81 15.02 -13.97
CA VAL A 210 -38.70 15.05 -15.17
C VAL A 210 -38.63 13.76 -16.00
N GLU A 211 -39.84 13.26 -16.28
CA GLU A 211 -40.42 12.46 -17.39
C GLU A 211 -39.76 11.22 -18.03
N ILE A 212 -40.67 10.26 -18.22
CA ILE A 212 -40.55 8.89 -18.70
C ILE A 212 -40.67 8.86 -20.24
N ALA A 213 -39.84 8.07 -20.91
CA ALA A 213 -40.17 7.47 -22.21
C ALA A 213 -39.57 6.06 -22.32
N GLU A 214 -40.40 5.14 -22.82
CA GLU A 214 -40.27 3.68 -22.89
C GLU A 214 -39.47 3.15 -24.12
N PRO A 215 -39.17 1.82 -24.21
CA PRO A 215 -37.89 1.28 -24.69
C PRO A 215 -37.95 0.52 -26.03
N VAL A 216 -36.78 0.22 -26.63
CA VAL A 216 -36.59 -0.77 -27.72
C VAL A 216 -35.17 -1.35 -27.60
N GLN A 217 -34.97 -2.57 -27.11
CA GLN A 217 -34.87 -3.89 -27.81
C GLN A 217 -33.77 -4.03 -28.88
N ASP A 218 -32.70 -4.71 -28.45
CA ASP A 218 -32.05 -5.90 -29.03
C ASP A 218 -31.20 -5.85 -30.33
N GLU A 219 -30.27 -6.82 -30.37
CA GLU A 219 -29.46 -7.34 -31.49
C GLU A 219 -28.00 -6.84 -31.70
N THR A 220 -27.09 -7.62 -31.11
CA THR A 220 -25.90 -8.25 -31.71
C THR A 220 -25.18 -7.59 -32.89
N ALA A 221 -23.92 -7.23 -32.68
CA ALA A 221 -22.88 -7.32 -33.70
C ALA A 221 -21.52 -7.63 -33.05
N PHE A 222 -20.95 -8.78 -33.44
CA PHE A 222 -19.56 -9.16 -33.19
C PHE A 222 -18.61 -8.15 -33.84
N LEU A 223 -17.63 -7.66 -33.09
CA LEU A 223 -16.39 -7.12 -33.62
C LEU A 223 -15.22 -7.76 -32.87
N GLU A 224 -14.36 -8.41 -33.65
CA GLU A 224 -13.06 -8.95 -33.24
C GLU A 224 -12.23 -7.83 -32.60
N VAL A 225 -11.66 -8.08 -31.42
CA VAL A 225 -10.60 -7.24 -30.86
C VAL A 225 -9.33 -8.08 -30.82
N GLU A 226 -8.39 -7.61 -31.62
CA GLU A 226 -7.02 -8.08 -31.76
C GLU A 226 -6.30 -8.11 -30.40
N SER A 227 -5.30 -9.00 -30.35
CA SER A 227 -4.42 -9.26 -29.21
C SER A 227 -3.95 -7.99 -28.48
N ALA A 228 -4.29 -7.90 -27.19
CA ALA A 228 -3.73 -6.92 -26.26
C ALA A 228 -2.34 -7.36 -25.76
N GLU A 229 -1.37 -7.41 -26.68
CA GLU A 229 0.05 -7.34 -26.37
C GLU A 229 0.55 -5.99 -26.90
N ASP A 230 0.35 -4.94 -26.11
CA ASP A 230 1.05 -3.64 -26.15
C ASP A 230 0.11 -2.61 -25.53
N LEU A 231 0.37 -2.22 -24.28
CA LEU A 231 0.01 -0.93 -23.66
C LEU A 231 0.31 -1.01 -22.15
N VAL A 232 1.60 -0.98 -21.80
CA VAL A 232 2.04 -0.46 -20.50
C VAL A 232 3.20 0.49 -20.82
N PRO A 233 3.03 1.82 -20.74
CA PRO A 233 4.15 2.73 -20.94
C PRO A 233 5.24 2.40 -19.91
N ALA A 234 6.48 2.34 -20.39
CA ALA A 234 7.60 1.81 -19.66
C ALA A 234 7.76 2.54 -18.32
N ALA A 235 7.82 1.81 -17.21
CA ALA A 235 8.02 2.38 -15.88
C ALA A 235 9.23 3.33 -15.78
N HIS A 236 10.18 3.22 -16.72
CA HIS A 236 11.25 4.17 -16.94
C HIS A 236 10.75 5.56 -17.33
N GLU A 237 9.90 5.68 -18.35
CA GLU A 237 9.35 6.98 -18.78
C GLU A 237 8.51 7.62 -17.69
N LEU A 238 7.75 6.85 -16.91
CA LEU A 238 7.00 7.42 -15.79
C LEU A 238 7.91 7.86 -14.63
N LEU A 239 8.95 7.09 -14.33
CA LEU A 239 9.91 7.44 -13.28
C LEU A 239 10.79 8.62 -13.71
N GLU A 240 11.30 8.59 -14.93
CA GLU A 240 12.10 9.63 -15.56
C GLU A 240 11.28 10.90 -15.81
N ALA A 241 10.11 10.81 -16.46
CA ALA A 241 9.23 11.97 -16.66
C ALA A 241 8.75 12.54 -15.33
N ALA A 242 8.46 11.72 -14.32
CA ALA A 242 8.13 12.25 -13.01
C ALA A 242 9.34 12.97 -12.38
N ILE A 243 10.57 12.52 -12.57
CA ILE A 243 11.77 13.20 -12.06
C ILE A 243 12.09 14.46 -12.89
N LEU A 244 11.84 14.47 -14.20
CA LEU A 244 12.19 15.57 -15.12
C LEU A 244 11.12 16.67 -15.21
N ALA A 245 9.83 16.35 -15.07
CA ALA A 245 8.72 17.31 -15.23
C ALA A 245 8.74 18.47 -14.22
N GLU A 246 9.49 18.36 -13.12
CA GLU A 246 9.67 19.45 -12.15
C GLU A 246 10.94 20.29 -12.40
N GLY A 247 11.80 19.89 -13.34
CA GLY A 247 13.02 20.62 -13.69
C GLY A 247 12.82 21.76 -14.70
N GLU A 248 11.67 21.82 -15.36
CA GLU A 248 11.38 22.80 -16.43
C GLU A 248 10.04 23.54 -16.25
N ALA A 249 9.32 23.34 -15.15
CA ALA A 249 8.03 23.98 -14.91
C ALA A 249 8.13 25.13 -13.89
N GLU A 250 8.94 26.15 -14.21
CA GLU A 250 8.55 27.53 -13.87
C GLU A 250 7.56 27.99 -14.95
N ASP A 251 6.39 28.46 -14.52
CA ASP A 251 5.26 28.96 -15.33
C ASP A 251 4.46 27.92 -16.14
N LEU A 252 3.28 27.55 -15.63
CA LEU A 252 2.00 27.60 -16.38
C LEU A 252 0.80 27.16 -15.52
N GLU A 253 0.01 28.15 -15.10
CA GLU A 253 -1.40 27.98 -14.73
C GLU A 253 -2.26 27.75 -15.99
N VAL A 254 -3.40 27.07 -15.75
CA VAL A 254 -4.61 26.94 -16.60
C VAL A 254 -4.60 25.82 -17.67
N MET A 255 -5.31 24.72 -17.41
CA MET A 255 -6.59 24.35 -18.06
C MET A 255 -7.08 22.98 -17.56
N ALA A 256 -8.08 23.01 -16.67
CA ALA A 256 -8.88 21.84 -16.30
C ALA A 256 -10.16 21.82 -17.15
N ASN A 257 -10.42 20.72 -17.88
CA ASN A 257 -11.76 20.18 -18.16
C ASN A 257 -11.71 18.93 -19.05
N ALA A 258 -12.14 17.79 -18.49
CA ALA A 258 -12.88 16.70 -19.15
C ALA A 258 -13.20 15.63 -18.06
N ALA A 259 -14.41 15.64 -17.50
CA ALA A 259 -15.54 14.79 -17.88
C ALA A 259 -15.48 13.37 -17.24
N GLU A 260 -16.17 13.22 -16.12
CA GLU A 260 -16.42 11.96 -15.41
C GLU A 260 -17.69 11.26 -15.96
N PRO A 261 -17.74 9.91 -16.01
CA PRO A 261 -19.00 9.18 -16.15
C PRO A 261 -19.61 8.80 -14.78
N ASP A 262 -20.89 9.14 -14.65
CA ASP A 262 -21.79 8.95 -13.51
C ASP A 262 -22.34 7.50 -13.47
N LEU A 263 -22.29 6.86 -12.29
CA LEU A 263 -22.87 5.55 -12.02
C LEU A 263 -23.68 5.61 -10.72
N ARG A 264 -24.95 6.00 -10.83
CA ARG A 264 -26.00 5.64 -9.86
C ARG A 264 -27.27 5.22 -10.59
N SER A 265 -27.65 3.97 -10.40
CA SER A 265 -29.01 3.47 -10.62
C SER A 265 -29.53 2.91 -9.31
N ASP A 266 -30.66 3.46 -8.87
CA ASP A 266 -31.37 3.12 -7.66
C ASP A 266 -32.31 1.93 -7.92
N GLY A 267 -32.29 0.96 -7.02
CA GLY A 267 -33.25 -0.15 -6.98
C GLY A 267 -33.11 -0.93 -5.68
N THR A 268 -33.87 -0.55 -4.65
CA THR A 268 -34.06 -1.38 -3.45
C THR A 268 -34.96 -2.56 -3.78
N PRO A 269 -34.53 -3.82 -3.58
CA PRO A 269 -35.43 -4.96 -3.63
C PRO A 269 -36.29 -5.00 -2.37
N ASP A 270 -37.59 -5.23 -2.56
CA ASP A 270 -38.56 -5.56 -1.53
C ASP A 270 -38.29 -6.99 -1.01
N TRP A 271 -37.99 -7.11 0.29
CA TRP A 271 -37.67 -8.39 0.95
C TRP A 271 -38.82 -8.93 1.82
N GLY A 272 -40.06 -8.47 1.57
CA GLY A 272 -41.26 -9.02 2.18
C GLY A 272 -41.92 -10.12 1.37
N ALA A 273 -41.41 -11.36 1.46
CA ALA A 273 -42.19 -12.54 1.03
C ALA A 273 -41.92 -13.74 1.97
N GLU A 274 -43.03 -14.37 2.36
CA GLU A 274 -43.15 -15.46 3.33
C GLU A 274 -42.51 -16.78 2.87
N GLU A 275 -42.37 -17.67 3.86
CA GLU A 275 -41.84 -19.03 3.80
C GLU A 275 -42.52 -19.91 2.73
N ASP A 276 -41.74 -20.39 1.75
CA ASP A 276 -42.08 -21.55 0.94
C ASP A 276 -40.93 -22.56 0.96
N GLU A 277 -41.22 -23.75 1.51
CA GLU A 277 -40.41 -24.95 1.37
C GLU A 277 -40.30 -25.35 -0.11
N ALA A 278 -39.10 -25.33 -0.72
CA ALA A 278 -38.62 -26.44 -1.56
C ALA A 278 -37.26 -26.18 -2.24
N SER A 279 -36.54 -27.29 -2.40
CA SER A 279 -35.40 -27.58 -3.28
C SER A 279 -34.01 -27.09 -2.85
N LYS A 280 -33.25 -28.01 -2.22
CA LYS A 280 -31.78 -27.92 -2.16
C LYS A 280 -31.22 -27.76 -3.58
N PRO A 281 -30.52 -26.67 -3.92
CA PRO A 281 -29.87 -26.56 -5.22
C PRO A 281 -28.60 -27.41 -5.18
N GLU A 282 -28.43 -28.32 -6.14
CA GLU A 282 -27.17 -29.04 -6.33
C GLU A 282 -26.04 -28.05 -6.64
N MET A 283 -25.00 -28.06 -5.80
CA MET A 283 -23.76 -27.32 -5.99
C MET A 283 -22.93 -27.97 -7.10
N ASN A 284 -22.86 -27.33 -8.27
CA ASN A 284 -21.83 -27.61 -9.27
C ASN A 284 -20.86 -26.42 -9.33
N LEU A 285 -19.96 -26.33 -8.35
CA LEU A 285 -18.69 -25.60 -8.45
C LEU A 285 -17.59 -26.68 -8.38
N ALA A 286 -16.74 -26.76 -9.40
CA ALA A 286 -15.69 -27.78 -9.47
C ALA A 286 -14.32 -27.12 -9.31
N GLY A 287 -13.68 -27.35 -8.16
CA GLY A 287 -12.33 -26.83 -7.84
C GLY A 287 -12.22 -26.23 -6.44
N ASP A 288 -11.05 -25.65 -6.14
CA ASP A 288 -10.77 -24.98 -4.88
C ASP A 288 -11.55 -23.65 -4.79
N LEU A 289 -12.54 -23.60 -3.90
CA LEU A 289 -13.36 -22.42 -3.66
C LEU A 289 -12.61 -21.37 -2.83
N ARG A 290 -12.67 -20.11 -3.27
CA ARG A 290 -12.16 -18.94 -2.53
C ARG A 290 -13.25 -17.91 -2.35
N ILE A 291 -13.17 -17.16 -1.25
CA ILE A 291 -14.07 -16.02 -1.02
C ILE A 291 -13.59 -14.87 -1.90
N VAL A 292 -14.39 -14.53 -2.90
CA VAL A 292 -14.14 -13.43 -3.85
C VAL A 292 -14.59 -12.11 -3.25
N SER A 293 -15.70 -12.11 -2.51
CA SER A 293 -16.20 -10.92 -1.81
C SER A 293 -16.97 -11.28 -0.55
N VAL A 294 -16.93 -10.39 0.43
CA VAL A 294 -17.66 -10.48 1.69
C VAL A 294 -18.56 -9.26 1.78
N GLY A 295 -19.87 -9.48 1.84
CA GLY A 295 -20.86 -8.45 2.08
C GLY A 295 -20.86 -8.01 3.55
N GLN A 296 -21.64 -6.98 3.85
CA GLN A 296 -21.70 -6.44 5.20
C GLN A 296 -22.41 -7.42 6.15
N ALA A 297 -21.79 -7.72 7.30
CA ALA A 297 -22.38 -8.59 8.31
C ALA A 297 -23.60 -7.88 8.96
N ALA A 298 -24.73 -8.58 9.03
CA ALA A 298 -25.93 -8.11 9.71
C ALA A 298 -26.21 -8.97 10.93
N LEU A 299 -26.46 -8.33 12.07
CA LEU A 299 -26.96 -9.01 13.26
C LEU A 299 -28.47 -9.25 13.11
N GLU A 300 -28.90 -10.49 13.27
CA GLU A 300 -30.31 -10.86 13.34
C GLU A 300 -30.86 -10.63 14.74
N ALA A 301 -32.18 -10.39 14.83
CA ALA A 301 -32.85 -10.05 16.08
C ALA A 301 -32.76 -11.14 17.17
N ASP A 302 -32.43 -12.37 16.78
CA ASP A 302 -32.22 -13.54 17.65
C ASP A 302 -30.76 -13.70 18.11
N GLY A 303 -29.87 -12.76 17.79
CA GLY A 303 -28.43 -12.82 18.10
C GLY A 303 -27.61 -13.63 17.09
N GLY A 304 -28.22 -14.07 15.97
CA GLY A 304 -27.51 -14.62 14.83
C GLY A 304 -26.74 -13.56 14.04
N ILE A 305 -25.73 -13.99 13.27
CA ILE A 305 -25.00 -13.14 12.32
C ILE A 305 -25.24 -13.69 10.92
N ARG A 306 -25.78 -12.87 10.04
CA ARG A 306 -25.84 -13.13 8.60
C ARG A 306 -24.71 -12.43 7.88
N LEU A 307 -23.95 -13.17 7.09
CA LEU A 307 -22.86 -12.69 6.28
C LEU A 307 -23.03 -13.15 4.83
N PRO A 308 -23.43 -12.26 3.91
CA PRO A 308 -23.41 -12.55 2.49
C PRO A 308 -21.96 -12.73 2.03
N LEU A 309 -21.70 -13.79 1.29
CA LEU A 309 -20.40 -14.12 0.71
C LEU A 309 -20.58 -14.34 -0.78
N VAL A 310 -19.55 -14.02 -1.56
CA VAL A 310 -19.43 -14.47 -2.95
C VAL A 310 -18.26 -15.42 -3.00
N LEU A 311 -18.53 -16.68 -3.28
CA LEU A 311 -17.52 -17.71 -3.48
C LEU A 311 -17.25 -17.85 -4.97
N GLY A 312 -15.99 -18.03 -5.33
CA GLY A 312 -15.60 -18.31 -6.71
C GLY A 312 -14.53 -19.37 -6.80
N ASP A 313 -14.37 -19.93 -7.99
CA ASP A 313 -13.34 -20.92 -8.30
C ASP A 313 -12.24 -20.35 -9.20
N GLU A 314 -11.21 -21.17 -9.46
CA GLU A 314 -10.06 -20.78 -10.29
C GLU A 314 -10.41 -20.59 -11.78
N SER A 315 -11.60 -21.02 -12.22
CA SER A 315 -12.10 -20.79 -13.57
C SER A 315 -12.80 -19.43 -13.73
N GLY A 316 -12.93 -18.67 -12.64
CA GLY A 316 -13.57 -17.36 -12.62
C GLY A 316 -15.09 -17.41 -12.46
N GLN A 317 -15.69 -18.59 -12.23
CA GLN A 317 -17.11 -18.66 -11.86
C GLN A 317 -17.29 -18.20 -10.42
N SER A 318 -18.33 -17.41 -10.17
CA SER A 318 -18.69 -16.96 -8.82
C SER A 318 -20.17 -17.13 -8.51
N ARG A 319 -20.49 -17.37 -7.24
CA ARG A 319 -21.85 -17.48 -6.72
C ARG A 319 -21.96 -16.84 -5.35
N SER A 320 -23.09 -16.16 -5.13
CA SER A 320 -23.41 -15.59 -3.82
C SER A 320 -24.07 -16.64 -2.93
N VAL A 321 -23.61 -16.73 -1.68
CA VAL A 321 -24.13 -17.57 -0.62
C VAL A 321 -24.25 -16.75 0.65
N VAL A 322 -25.23 -17.01 1.50
CA VAL A 322 -25.37 -16.29 2.78
C VAL A 322 -25.02 -17.24 3.92
N LEU A 323 -23.99 -16.89 4.68
CA LEU A 323 -23.57 -17.62 5.87
C LEU A 323 -24.37 -17.09 7.07
N ALA A 324 -25.22 -17.91 7.67
CA ALA A 324 -25.93 -17.59 8.91
C ALA A 324 -25.30 -18.36 10.07
N LEU A 325 -24.79 -17.64 11.07
CA LEU A 325 -24.16 -18.17 12.27
C LEU A 325 -25.03 -17.84 13.49
N ARG A 326 -25.53 -18.85 14.20
CA ARG A 326 -26.18 -18.65 15.50
C ARG A 326 -25.25 -19.13 16.61
N LEU A 327 -25.04 -18.27 17.60
CA LEU A 327 -24.29 -18.61 18.80
C LEU A 327 -25.31 -18.97 19.89
N GLU A 328 -25.41 -20.25 20.23
CA GLU A 328 -26.18 -20.68 21.39
C GLU A 328 -25.41 -20.30 22.66
N ALA A 329 -26.08 -19.59 23.57
CA ALA A 329 -25.49 -19.22 24.84
C ALA A 329 -25.13 -20.49 25.63
N LEU A 330 -23.85 -20.67 25.95
CA LEU A 330 -23.42 -21.70 26.90
C LEU A 330 -23.94 -21.27 28.28
N GLU A 331 -25.01 -21.89 28.77
CA GLU A 331 -25.44 -21.73 30.16
C GLU A 331 -24.29 -22.21 31.07
N ALA A 332 -23.68 -21.27 31.78
CA ALA A 332 -22.73 -21.56 32.83
C ALA A 332 -23.46 -22.34 33.93
N LEU A 333 -23.08 -23.60 34.10
CA LEU A 333 -23.41 -24.42 35.27
C LEU A 333 -22.69 -23.81 36.50
N GLU A 334 -23.27 -22.76 37.08
CA GLU A 334 -22.96 -22.31 38.43
C GLU A 334 -24.22 -22.36 39.29
N GLY A 335 -24.21 -23.30 40.23
CA GLY A 335 -24.99 -23.20 41.47
C GLY A 335 -26.04 -24.29 41.70
N ASP A 336 -25.60 -25.49 42.12
CA ASP A 336 -26.32 -26.16 43.21
C ASP A 336 -25.33 -26.55 44.30
N GLY A 337 -25.40 -25.77 45.37
CA GLY A 337 -24.58 -25.86 46.57
C GLY A 337 -25.31 -25.09 47.66
N ARG A 338 -26.41 -25.69 48.15
CA ARG A 338 -27.20 -25.51 49.41
C ARG A 338 -28.58 -26.12 49.11
N ASP A 339 -29.08 -27.16 49.75
CA ASP A 339 -28.94 -27.69 51.12
C ASP A 339 -28.99 -29.23 51.13
#